data_AF-A0A6B2L5S5-F1
#
_entry.id   AF-A0A6B2L5S5-F1
#
_cell.length_a   1.000
_cell.length_b   1.000
_cell.length_c   1.000
_cell.angle_alpha   90.00
_cell.angle_beta   90.00
_cell.angle_gamma   90.00
#
_symmetry.space_group_name_H-M   'P 1'
#
loop_
_entity.id
_entity.type
_entity.pdbx_description
1 polymer ?
#
loop_
_entity_poly.entity_id
_entity_poly.type
_entity_poly.pdbx_seq_one_letter_code
_entity_poly.pdbx_strand_id
1 'polypeptide(L)'
;MNTNIVKLVSGPTNLTCKIHEKIIFGPEKMVIVPPRHYVIVDNPVSKSTVLDKKTGNRVEVPILDEHGQAQLRHGAKEIRFTQQPFPLYDGEKCSPLKQLTVVEDNTALKLRALTNFKDKKEKERKAGDMWLFYGHNTYTPQIEVEVVETVKAVVLKQNQALKIRAKEVCKDYLGTARVAGEEWLVRKEGPYIPNVREEVVEVISGIILDNKTALHVRAKTNFQSQGITRKAGTQWLITNEDTSMYFPDVHEEIVNQQKRIILKDNEYCVLKNYVDEELGTNKRGFYKIIRGPASFFLKPGESISSNGKSVILSSAEALVLRATEDYNGRKVGETWWVYGPAEFWPPVEVQISSRKSAFLVIEPLNLYLFRPTLFFLAWLLFLVFFFYLWM
;
A
#
# COMPACT_ATOMS: atom_id res chain seq x y z
N MET A 1 71.10 -27.74 13.92
CA MET A 1 69.87 -26.96 14.20
C MET A 1 70.25 -25.81 15.11
N ASN A 2 70.91 -24.78 14.58
CA ASN A 2 71.58 -23.78 15.44
C ASN A 2 70.74 -22.50 15.65
N THR A 3 69.65 -22.34 14.90
CA THR A 3 68.87 -21.10 14.87
C THR A 3 67.35 -21.32 14.83
N ASN A 4 66.85 -22.56 14.68
CA ASN A 4 65.42 -22.91 14.59
C ASN A 4 64.60 -22.08 13.57
N ILE A 5 65.24 -21.60 12.50
CA ILE A 5 64.60 -20.82 11.44
C ILE A 5 63.98 -21.75 10.40
N VAL A 6 62.75 -21.44 9.98
CA VAL A 6 62.10 -22.07 8.84
C VAL A 6 62.14 -21.12 7.64
N LYS A 7 62.74 -21.58 6.54
CA LYS A 7 62.84 -20.83 5.28
C LYS A 7 62.06 -21.53 4.18
N LEU A 8 61.28 -20.75 3.44
CA LEU A 8 60.61 -21.19 2.23
C LEU A 8 61.58 -21.19 1.04
N VAL A 9 61.58 -22.28 0.27
CA VAL A 9 62.33 -22.40 -0.99
C VAL A 9 61.34 -22.65 -2.13
N SER A 10 61.22 -21.67 -3.04
CA SER A 10 60.36 -21.76 -4.22
C SER A 10 61.11 -22.34 -5.41
N GLY A 11 60.48 -23.27 -6.14
CA GLY A 11 61.03 -23.85 -7.37
C GLY A 11 60.87 -22.93 -8.60
N PRO A 12 61.45 -23.33 -9.76
CA PRO A 12 62.21 -24.55 -10.00
C PRO A 12 63.68 -24.40 -9.54
N THR A 13 64.12 -25.22 -8.57
CA THR A 13 65.50 -25.21 -8.08
C THR A 13 65.84 -26.57 -7.48
N ASN A 14 67.04 -27.08 -7.73
CA ASN A 14 67.57 -28.28 -7.09
C ASN A 14 68.14 -27.88 -5.72
N LEU A 15 67.41 -28.19 -4.64
CA LEU A 15 67.85 -27.89 -3.28
C LEU A 15 68.73 -29.02 -2.75
N THR A 16 69.99 -28.72 -2.44
CA THR A 16 70.88 -29.63 -1.69
C THR A 16 70.90 -29.18 -0.23
N CYS A 17 70.34 -29.99 0.67
CA CYS A 17 70.29 -29.66 2.10
C CYS A 17 71.68 -29.75 2.73
N LYS A 18 72.08 -28.74 3.49
CA LYS A 18 73.33 -28.77 4.27
C LYS A 18 73.18 -29.64 5.52
N ILE A 19 74.31 -30.00 6.14
CA ILE A 19 74.38 -30.87 7.34
C ILE A 19 73.49 -30.38 8.50
N HIS A 20 73.26 -29.07 8.61
CA HIS A 20 72.47 -28.45 9.69
C HIS A 20 71.05 -28.04 9.27
N GLU A 21 70.64 -28.33 8.04
CA GLU A 21 69.30 -28.05 7.50
C GLU A 21 68.47 -29.34 7.48
N LYS A 22 67.17 -29.22 7.70
CA LYS A 22 66.23 -30.33 7.61
C LYS A 22 65.02 -29.90 6.81
N ILE A 23 64.59 -30.74 5.88
CA ILE A 23 63.32 -30.58 5.18
C ILE A 23 62.18 -30.87 6.17
N ILE A 24 61.37 -29.87 6.46
CA ILE A 24 60.21 -30.00 7.36
C ILE A 24 59.02 -30.56 6.60
N PHE A 25 58.71 -29.95 5.46
CA PHE A 25 57.66 -30.37 4.54
C PHE A 25 58.26 -30.65 3.17
N GLY A 26 57.77 -31.70 2.50
CA GLY A 26 58.16 -32.03 1.13
C GLY A 26 57.71 -30.95 0.13
N PRO A 27 58.03 -31.12 -1.17
CA PRO A 27 57.57 -30.19 -2.20
C PRO A 27 56.05 -30.22 -2.31
N GLU A 28 55.40 -29.12 -1.94
CA GLU A 28 53.96 -28.92 -2.09
C GLU A 28 53.64 -28.07 -3.32
N LYS A 29 52.43 -28.26 -3.87
CA LYS A 29 51.95 -27.45 -4.99
C LYS A 29 51.66 -26.03 -4.50
N MET A 30 52.07 -25.04 -5.28
CA MET A 30 51.66 -23.65 -5.06
C MET A 30 50.13 -23.53 -5.12
N VAL A 31 49.59 -22.59 -4.36
CA VAL A 31 48.17 -22.26 -4.39
C VAL A 31 47.88 -21.52 -5.70
N ILE A 32 46.96 -22.06 -6.48
CA ILE A 32 46.49 -21.46 -7.73
C ILE A 32 45.07 -20.98 -7.50
N VAL A 33 44.85 -19.66 -7.64
CA VAL A 33 43.52 -19.06 -7.54
C VAL A 33 43.05 -18.70 -8.96
N PRO A 34 42.15 -19.49 -9.57
CA PRO A 34 41.63 -19.19 -10.90
C PRO A 34 40.80 -17.89 -10.94
N PRO A 35 40.47 -17.37 -12.14
CA PRO A 35 39.55 -16.25 -12.31
C PRO A 35 38.23 -16.47 -11.55
N ARG A 36 37.69 -15.39 -10.98
CA ARG A 36 36.41 -15.38 -10.21
C ARG A 36 36.40 -16.27 -8.97
N HIS A 37 37.56 -16.62 -8.45
CA HIS A 37 37.70 -17.35 -7.19
C HIS A 37 38.57 -16.56 -6.21
N TYR A 38 38.51 -16.97 -4.95
CA TYR A 38 39.34 -16.46 -3.87
C TYR A 38 39.63 -17.55 -2.84
N VAL A 39 40.67 -17.32 -2.05
CA VAL A 39 40.99 -18.09 -0.85
C VAL A 39 41.16 -17.14 0.33
N ILE A 40 40.95 -17.64 1.53
CA ILE A 40 41.22 -16.93 2.77
C ILE A 40 42.47 -17.55 3.38
N VAL A 41 43.48 -16.72 3.63
CA VAL A 41 44.72 -17.12 4.30
C VAL A 41 44.67 -16.62 5.74
N ASP A 42 44.72 -17.54 6.70
CA ASP A 42 44.89 -17.23 8.12
C ASP A 42 46.38 -17.03 8.44
N ASN A 43 46.66 -16.07 9.32
CA ASN A 43 48.01 -15.64 9.70
C ASN A 43 48.87 -15.19 8.51
N PRO A 44 48.38 -14.29 7.63
CA PRO A 44 49.07 -13.91 6.42
C PRO A 44 50.43 -13.26 6.71
N VAL A 45 51.41 -13.52 5.86
CA VAL A 45 52.73 -12.89 5.91
C VAL A 45 52.61 -11.36 5.82
N SER A 46 53.39 -10.66 6.63
CA SER A 46 53.58 -9.21 6.57
C SER A 46 54.35 -8.87 5.30
N LYS A 47 53.85 -7.92 4.51
CA LYS A 47 54.46 -7.53 3.24
C LYS A 47 54.93 -6.08 3.30
N SER A 48 56.06 -5.81 2.66
CA SER A 48 56.56 -4.46 2.41
C SER A 48 56.51 -4.18 0.92
N THR A 49 56.09 -2.97 0.55
CA THR A 49 56.08 -2.53 -0.84
C THR A 49 57.45 -2.01 -1.22
N VAL A 50 58.15 -2.74 -2.09
CA VAL A 50 59.48 -2.36 -2.57
C VAL A 50 59.40 -2.04 -4.06
N LEU A 51 60.13 -1.01 -4.50
CA LEU A 51 60.31 -0.72 -5.92
C LEU A 51 61.26 -1.76 -6.52
N ASP A 52 60.76 -2.55 -7.45
CA ASP A 52 61.59 -3.42 -8.26
C ASP A 52 62.51 -2.56 -9.13
N LYS A 53 63.81 -2.58 -8.81
CA LYS A 53 64.86 -1.80 -9.48
C LYS A 53 64.98 -2.12 -10.97
N LYS A 54 64.43 -3.26 -11.44
CA LYS A 54 64.51 -3.67 -12.85
C LYS A 54 63.29 -3.23 -13.67
N THR A 55 62.10 -3.29 -13.09
CA THR A 55 60.85 -3.00 -13.81
C THR A 55 60.25 -1.64 -13.46
N GLY A 56 60.75 -0.99 -12.41
CA GLY A 56 60.19 0.25 -11.86
C GLY A 56 58.85 0.06 -11.14
N ASN A 57 58.33 -1.17 -11.09
CA ASN A 57 57.04 -1.47 -10.49
C ASN A 57 57.16 -1.67 -8.98
N ARG A 58 56.08 -1.34 -8.26
CA ARG A 58 55.95 -1.65 -6.84
C ARG A 58 55.58 -3.12 -6.68
N VAL A 59 56.42 -3.89 -5.99
CA VAL A 59 56.22 -5.32 -5.71
C VAL A 59 56.11 -5.50 -4.20
N GLU A 60 55.15 -6.32 -3.77
CA GLU A 60 55.03 -6.72 -2.38
C GLU A 60 56.00 -7.87 -2.09
N VAL A 61 56.91 -7.68 -1.13
CA VAL A 61 57.85 -8.70 -0.67
C VAL A 61 57.59 -9.04 0.80
N PRO A 62 57.75 -10.30 1.23
CA PRO A 62 57.60 -10.67 2.63
C PRO A 62 58.63 -9.92 3.49
N ILE A 63 58.20 -9.43 4.65
CA ILE A 63 59.09 -8.90 5.67
C ILE A 63 59.71 -10.09 6.39
N LEU A 64 61.03 -10.17 6.37
CA LEU A 64 61.80 -11.16 7.10
C LEU A 64 62.34 -10.54 8.38
N ASP A 65 62.43 -11.32 9.45
CA ASP A 65 63.11 -10.91 10.68
C ASP A 65 64.65 -10.93 10.53
N GLU A 66 65.37 -10.55 11.59
CA GLU A 66 66.84 -10.54 11.65
C GLU A 66 67.47 -11.92 11.36
N HIS A 67 66.68 -12.97 11.48
CA HIS A 67 67.07 -14.36 11.27
C HIS A 67 66.60 -14.89 9.91
N GLY A 68 65.89 -14.11 9.09
CA GLY A 68 65.42 -14.51 7.77
C GLY A 68 64.13 -15.34 7.77
N GLN A 69 63.42 -15.41 8.90
CA GLN A 69 62.08 -16.01 8.99
C GLN A 69 61.02 -14.99 8.57
N ALA A 70 59.99 -15.45 7.86
CA ALA A 70 58.90 -14.58 7.42
C ALA A 70 58.02 -14.16 8.61
N GLN A 71 57.81 -12.85 8.76
CA GLN A 71 56.97 -12.31 9.82
C GLN A 71 55.49 -12.48 9.47
N LEU A 72 54.70 -13.13 10.33
CA LEU A 72 53.26 -13.31 10.13
C LEU A 72 52.43 -12.31 10.93
N ARG A 73 51.24 -11.97 10.40
CA ARG A 73 50.19 -11.25 11.14
C ARG A 73 49.29 -12.25 11.86
N HIS A 74 49.73 -12.73 13.02
CA HIS A 74 48.98 -13.71 13.80
C HIS A 74 47.57 -13.22 14.16
N GLY A 75 46.57 -14.09 13.94
CA GLY A 75 45.15 -13.78 14.18
C GLY A 75 44.48 -12.97 13.07
N ALA A 76 45.23 -12.46 12.10
CA ALA A 76 44.67 -11.78 10.95
C ALA A 76 44.27 -12.77 9.85
N LYS A 77 43.41 -12.30 8.95
CA LYS A 77 43.04 -13.01 7.72
C LYS A 77 43.38 -12.14 6.51
N GLU A 78 43.66 -12.76 5.38
CA GLU A 78 43.86 -12.08 4.09
C GLU A 78 43.05 -12.81 3.03
N ILE A 79 42.28 -12.07 2.23
CA ILE A 79 41.60 -12.64 1.07
C ILE A 79 42.52 -12.47 -0.14
N ARG A 80 42.91 -13.59 -0.77
CA ARG A 80 43.71 -13.60 -2.00
C ARG A 80 42.81 -13.96 -3.18
N PHE A 81 42.75 -13.07 -4.17
CA PHE A 81 42.03 -13.27 -5.43
C PHE A 81 42.96 -13.89 -6.50
N THR A 82 42.53 -13.87 -7.75
CA THR A 82 43.33 -14.32 -8.89
C THR A 82 44.65 -13.56 -8.98
N GLN A 83 45.76 -14.29 -8.87
CA GLN A 83 47.11 -13.78 -8.97
C GLN A 83 48.07 -14.90 -9.43
N GLN A 84 49.36 -14.58 -9.57
CA GLN A 84 50.37 -15.58 -9.87
C GLN A 84 50.38 -16.68 -8.78
N PRO A 85 50.63 -17.96 -9.14
CA PRO A 85 50.72 -19.04 -8.17
C PRO A 85 51.66 -18.68 -7.03
N PHE A 86 51.20 -18.87 -5.79
CA PHE A 86 51.95 -18.47 -4.62
C PHE A 86 52.13 -19.62 -3.64
N PRO A 87 53.29 -19.71 -2.98
CA PRO A 87 53.51 -20.63 -1.87
C PRO A 87 52.85 -20.10 -0.58
N LEU A 88 52.65 -20.98 0.39
CA LEU A 88 52.31 -20.59 1.76
C LEU A 88 53.59 -20.54 2.60
N TYR A 89 53.71 -19.52 3.43
CA TYR A 89 54.80 -19.43 4.41
C TYR A 89 54.50 -20.34 5.60
N ASP A 90 55.55 -20.76 6.32
CA ASP A 90 55.39 -21.56 7.53
C ASP A 90 54.49 -20.83 8.55
N GLY A 91 53.41 -21.47 8.97
CA GLY A 91 52.38 -20.89 9.85
C GLY A 91 51.16 -20.27 9.14
N GLU A 92 51.22 -19.99 7.83
CA GLU A 92 50.04 -19.62 7.04
C GLU A 92 49.12 -20.84 6.86
N LYS A 93 47.80 -20.63 6.91
CA LYS A 93 46.82 -21.67 6.59
C LYS A 93 45.87 -21.16 5.53
N CYS A 94 45.70 -21.92 4.45
CA CYS A 94 44.81 -21.53 3.35
C CYS A 94 43.48 -22.27 3.44
N SER A 95 42.38 -21.55 3.24
CA SER A 95 41.06 -22.15 3.08
C SER A 95 40.95 -22.90 1.75
N PRO A 96 39.95 -23.79 1.60
CA PRO A 96 39.54 -24.28 0.29
C PRO A 96 39.21 -23.14 -0.67
N LEU A 97 39.32 -23.42 -1.98
CA LEU A 97 38.97 -22.48 -3.04
C LEU A 97 37.47 -22.14 -2.98
N LYS A 98 37.15 -20.84 -3.02
CA LYS A 98 35.77 -20.34 -3.02
C LYS A 98 35.50 -19.53 -4.28
N GLN A 99 34.31 -19.71 -4.86
CA GLN A 99 33.86 -18.91 -5.99
C GLN A 99 33.30 -17.56 -5.50
N LEU A 100 33.54 -16.49 -6.25
CA LEU A 100 32.92 -15.20 -5.98
C LEU A 100 31.40 -15.28 -6.16
N THR A 101 30.65 -14.70 -5.23
CA THR A 101 29.20 -14.70 -5.27
C THR A 101 28.70 -13.72 -6.33
N VAL A 102 28.05 -14.24 -7.36
CA VAL A 102 27.30 -13.44 -8.34
C VAL A 102 25.93 -13.18 -7.77
N VAL A 103 25.56 -11.90 -7.62
CA VAL A 103 24.25 -11.49 -7.12
C VAL A 103 23.36 -11.22 -8.32
N GLU A 104 22.30 -12.02 -8.45
CA GLU A 104 21.37 -11.99 -9.56
C GLU A 104 20.52 -10.71 -9.58
N ASP A 105 19.92 -10.43 -10.73
CA ASP A 105 18.91 -9.38 -10.86
C ASP A 105 17.75 -9.59 -9.87
N ASN A 106 17.19 -8.48 -9.37
CA ASN A 106 16.11 -8.51 -8.38
C ASN A 106 16.48 -9.24 -7.07
N THR A 107 17.78 -9.38 -6.79
CA THR A 107 18.27 -9.87 -5.50
C THR A 107 19.33 -8.92 -4.93
N ALA A 108 19.52 -9.00 -3.61
CA ALA A 108 20.57 -8.28 -2.93
C ALA A 108 21.15 -9.15 -1.80
N LEU A 109 22.45 -9.02 -1.54
CA LEU A 109 23.05 -9.58 -0.32
C LEU A 109 22.89 -8.59 0.82
N LYS A 110 22.35 -9.06 1.94
CA LYS A 110 22.37 -8.31 3.20
C LYS A 110 23.70 -8.55 3.88
N LEU A 111 24.45 -7.48 4.03
CA LEU A 111 25.79 -7.47 4.59
C LEU A 111 25.75 -6.89 6.00
N ARG A 112 26.61 -7.40 6.88
CA ARG A 112 26.81 -6.90 8.25
C ARG A 112 28.30 -6.64 8.49
N ALA A 113 28.64 -5.48 9.03
CA ALA A 113 30.00 -5.18 9.48
C ALA A 113 30.29 -5.94 10.79
N LEU A 114 31.39 -6.68 10.83
CA LEU A 114 31.89 -7.37 12.02
C LEU A 114 32.70 -6.44 12.93
N THR A 115 33.45 -5.52 12.32
CA THR A 115 34.30 -4.54 13.01
C THR A 115 34.14 -3.16 12.39
N ASN A 116 34.69 -2.13 13.04
CA ASN A 116 34.77 -0.81 12.44
C ASN A 116 35.78 -0.83 11.30
N PHE A 117 35.39 -0.38 10.10
CA PHE A 117 36.30 -0.31 8.96
C PHE A 117 35.85 0.75 7.96
N LYS A 118 36.72 1.06 7.01
CA LYS A 118 36.41 1.97 5.91
C LYS A 118 36.16 1.16 4.64
N ASP A 119 34.95 1.27 4.09
CA ASP A 119 34.56 0.57 2.87
C ASP A 119 35.28 1.16 1.64
N LYS A 120 35.26 0.46 0.49
CA LYS A 120 35.88 0.88 -0.78
C LYS A 120 35.44 2.26 -1.28
N LYS A 121 34.29 2.75 -0.81
CA LYS A 121 33.76 4.09 -1.09
C LYS A 121 34.18 5.13 -0.05
N GLU A 122 35.22 4.84 0.72
CA GLU A 122 35.72 5.68 1.82
C GLU A 122 34.66 5.95 2.91
N LYS A 123 33.61 5.12 2.97
CA LYS A 123 32.53 5.25 3.95
C LYS A 123 32.91 4.50 5.22
N GLU A 124 32.91 5.20 6.35
CA GLU A 124 33.07 4.59 7.67
C GLU A 124 31.86 3.72 8.00
N ARG A 125 32.12 2.45 8.34
CA ARG A 125 31.15 1.48 8.81
C ARG A 125 31.48 1.14 10.25
N LYS A 126 30.46 1.15 11.11
CA LYS A 126 30.57 0.69 12.50
C LYS A 126 30.23 -0.80 12.59
N ALA A 127 30.81 -1.49 13.57
CA ALA A 127 30.44 -2.86 13.88
C ALA A 127 28.92 -2.98 14.10
N GLY A 128 28.31 -3.98 13.47
CA GLY A 128 26.86 -4.18 13.47
C GLY A 128 26.09 -3.43 12.38
N ASP A 129 26.70 -2.47 11.68
CA ASP A 129 26.04 -1.78 10.56
C ASP A 129 25.61 -2.80 9.49
N MET A 130 24.38 -2.65 8.99
CA MET A 130 23.87 -3.49 7.92
C MET A 130 23.55 -2.68 6.66
N TRP A 131 23.79 -3.26 5.49
CA TRP A 131 23.44 -2.67 4.20
C TRP A 131 23.20 -3.73 3.12
N LEU A 132 22.66 -3.30 1.98
CA LEU A 132 22.43 -4.17 0.83
C LEU A 132 23.51 -3.98 -0.23
N PHE A 133 23.92 -5.10 -0.83
CA PHE A 133 24.68 -5.14 -2.08
C PHE A 133 23.77 -5.67 -3.18
N TYR A 134 23.33 -4.79 -4.08
CA TYR A 134 22.36 -5.09 -5.14
C TYR A 134 23.01 -5.80 -6.33
N GLY A 135 22.32 -6.80 -6.88
CA GLY A 135 22.63 -7.34 -8.22
C GLY A 135 22.34 -6.34 -9.34
N HIS A 136 22.76 -6.55 -10.58
CA HIS A 136 23.54 -7.63 -11.20
C HIS A 136 25.05 -7.43 -11.02
N ASN A 137 25.62 -7.84 -9.89
CA ASN A 137 27.02 -7.55 -9.57
C ASN A 137 27.69 -8.74 -8.89
N THR A 138 29.01 -8.87 -9.09
CA THR A 138 29.82 -9.87 -8.36
C THR A 138 30.28 -9.27 -7.04
N TYR A 139 29.87 -9.88 -5.93
CA TYR A 139 30.29 -9.46 -4.60
C TYR A 139 31.76 -9.82 -4.36
N THR A 140 32.55 -8.81 -4.00
CA THR A 140 33.94 -9.02 -3.56
C THR A 140 33.96 -9.09 -2.03
N PRO A 141 34.25 -10.26 -1.43
CA PRO A 141 34.25 -10.42 0.01
C PRO A 141 35.34 -9.56 0.67
N GLN A 142 35.05 -9.14 1.91
CA GLN A 142 35.94 -8.40 2.81
C GLN A 142 36.01 -9.15 4.14
N ILE A 143 37.11 -9.05 4.87
CA ILE A 143 37.30 -9.79 6.13
C ILE A 143 36.39 -9.24 7.23
N GLU A 144 36.14 -7.94 7.16
CA GLU A 144 35.35 -7.15 8.11
C GLU A 144 33.85 -7.26 7.85
N VAL A 145 33.42 -7.99 6.81
CA VAL A 145 32.02 -8.06 6.37
C VAL A 145 31.53 -9.49 6.29
N GLU A 146 30.35 -9.71 6.86
CA GLU A 146 29.63 -10.97 6.83
C GLU A 146 28.41 -10.87 5.90
N VAL A 147 28.17 -11.91 5.11
CA VAL A 147 26.95 -12.08 4.33
C VAL A 147 25.90 -12.76 5.22
N VAL A 148 24.86 -12.03 5.59
CA VAL A 148 23.80 -12.52 6.50
C VAL A 148 22.78 -13.36 5.74
N GLU A 149 22.22 -12.83 4.66
CA GLU A 149 21.20 -13.50 3.84
C GLU A 149 21.12 -12.90 2.44
N THR A 150 20.48 -13.62 1.52
CA THR A 150 20.11 -13.11 0.20
C THR A 150 18.65 -12.65 0.21
N VAL A 151 18.41 -11.36 0.02
CA VAL A 151 17.09 -10.75 -0.05
C VAL A 151 16.61 -10.78 -1.50
N LYS A 152 15.43 -11.34 -1.74
CA LYS A 152 14.76 -11.32 -3.06
C LYS A 152 13.78 -10.16 -3.13
N ALA A 153 13.63 -9.58 -4.31
CA ALA A 153 12.63 -8.56 -4.55
C ALA A 153 11.21 -9.15 -4.44
N VAL A 154 10.30 -8.35 -3.89
CA VAL A 154 8.86 -8.58 -3.98
C VAL A 154 8.38 -7.95 -5.28
N VAL A 155 7.80 -8.74 -6.17
CA VAL A 155 7.31 -8.25 -7.47
C VAL A 155 5.88 -7.74 -7.30
N LEU A 156 5.69 -6.43 -7.45
CA LEU A 156 4.39 -5.78 -7.37
C LEU A 156 3.75 -5.64 -8.74
N LYS A 157 2.52 -6.13 -8.87
CA LYS A 157 1.65 -5.94 -10.03
C LYS A 157 0.91 -4.61 -9.96
N GLN A 158 0.32 -4.17 -11.07
CA GLN A 158 -0.47 -2.93 -11.16
C GLN A 158 -1.56 -2.80 -10.10
N ASN A 159 -2.17 -3.93 -9.73
CA ASN A 159 -3.25 -3.99 -8.76
C ASN A 159 -2.78 -4.35 -7.34
N GLN A 160 -1.49 -4.22 -7.05
CA GLN A 160 -0.91 -4.57 -5.76
C GLN A 160 -0.08 -3.43 -5.19
N ALA A 161 -0.11 -3.33 -3.86
CA ALA A 161 0.76 -2.45 -3.09
C ALA A 161 1.46 -3.27 -2.00
N LEU A 162 2.68 -2.87 -1.64
CA LEU A 162 3.41 -3.48 -0.53
C LEU A 162 3.24 -2.64 0.73
N LYS A 163 2.75 -3.24 1.80
CA LYS A 163 2.75 -2.62 3.11
C LYS A 163 4.08 -2.88 3.80
N ILE A 164 4.77 -1.80 4.14
CA ILE A 164 6.08 -1.82 4.77
C ILE A 164 5.99 -1.19 6.15
N ARG A 165 6.76 -1.72 7.09
CA ARG A 165 7.01 -1.12 8.41
C ARG A 165 8.49 -0.78 8.58
N ALA A 166 8.78 0.38 9.14
CA ALA A 166 10.15 0.74 9.54
C ALA A 166 10.54 -0.01 10.82
N LYS A 167 11.63 -0.78 10.78
CA LYS A 167 12.22 -1.40 11.98
C LYS A 167 12.93 -0.38 12.85
N GLU A 168 13.52 0.62 12.21
CA GLU A 168 14.30 1.71 12.79
C GLU A 168 14.06 2.98 11.99
N VAL A 169 14.53 4.13 12.50
CA VAL A 169 14.50 5.40 11.75
C VAL A 169 15.24 5.23 10.42
N CYS A 170 14.52 5.49 9.33
CA CYS A 170 15.04 5.29 7.98
C CYS A 170 14.47 6.34 7.01
N LYS A 171 14.92 6.25 5.75
CA LYS A 171 14.30 6.98 4.65
C LYS A 171 13.68 5.94 3.73
N ASP A 172 12.44 6.17 3.32
CA ASP A 172 11.76 5.34 2.35
C ASP A 172 12.34 5.53 0.93
N TYR A 173 11.81 4.78 -0.04
CA TYR A 173 12.23 4.84 -1.43
C TYR A 173 11.98 6.19 -2.12
N LEU A 174 11.13 7.05 -1.56
CA LEU A 174 10.87 8.42 -2.03
C LEU A 174 11.76 9.45 -1.33
N GLY A 175 12.58 9.02 -0.36
CA GLY A 175 13.44 9.89 0.43
C GLY A 175 12.76 10.52 1.66
N THR A 176 11.51 10.13 1.95
CA THR A 176 10.76 10.60 3.12
C THR A 176 11.33 9.97 4.39
N ALA A 177 11.58 10.78 5.42
CA ALA A 177 12.01 10.27 6.71
C ALA A 177 10.86 9.50 7.38
N ARG A 178 11.15 8.29 7.88
CA ARG A 178 10.21 7.42 8.57
C ARG A 178 10.71 7.14 9.99
N VAL A 179 9.80 7.13 10.95
CA VAL A 179 10.11 6.78 12.34
C VAL A 179 10.00 5.27 12.57
N ALA A 180 10.63 4.76 13.62
CA ALA A 180 10.55 3.34 13.96
C ALA A 180 9.09 2.93 14.26
N GLY A 181 8.66 1.81 13.70
CA GLY A 181 7.30 1.30 13.78
C GLY A 181 6.31 1.93 12.82
N GLU A 182 6.67 3.00 12.10
CA GLU A 182 5.81 3.61 11.10
C GLU A 182 5.53 2.65 9.94
N GLU A 183 4.29 2.63 9.46
CA GLU A 183 3.86 1.81 8.33
C GLU A 183 3.50 2.71 7.14
N TRP A 184 3.80 2.28 5.92
CA TRP A 184 3.41 2.96 4.68
C TRP A 184 3.20 1.97 3.53
N LEU A 185 2.64 2.46 2.43
CA LEU A 185 2.43 1.67 1.21
C LEU A 185 3.42 2.04 0.10
N VAL A 186 3.99 1.03 -0.53
CA VAL A 186 4.74 1.14 -1.78
C VAL A 186 3.85 0.69 -2.93
N ARG A 187 3.59 1.60 -3.88
CA ARG A 187 2.67 1.37 -5.02
C ARG A 187 3.39 1.28 -6.37
N LYS A 188 4.73 1.35 -6.36
CA LYS A 188 5.53 1.30 -7.59
C LYS A 188 5.46 -0.12 -8.17
N GLU A 189 5.00 -0.24 -9.41
CA GLU A 189 5.04 -1.51 -10.14
C GLU A 189 6.47 -2.02 -10.34
N GLY A 190 6.59 -3.35 -10.36
CA GLY A 190 7.83 -4.05 -10.61
C GLY A 190 8.50 -4.57 -9.33
N PRO A 191 9.78 -4.99 -9.44
CA PRO A 191 10.52 -5.56 -8.33
C PRO A 191 10.87 -4.49 -7.30
N TYR A 192 10.47 -4.72 -6.05
CA TYR A 192 10.85 -3.91 -4.90
C TYR A 192 11.73 -4.74 -3.96
N ILE A 193 12.97 -4.30 -3.72
CA ILE A 193 13.86 -4.92 -2.74
C ILE A 193 13.75 -4.10 -1.43
N PRO A 194 13.17 -4.66 -0.36
CA PRO A 194 13.07 -3.97 0.92
C PRO A 194 14.45 -3.64 1.46
N ASN A 195 14.61 -2.42 1.97
CA ASN A 195 15.85 -2.02 2.61
C ASN A 195 16.07 -2.79 3.93
N VAL A 196 17.28 -2.77 4.49
CA VAL A 196 17.61 -3.53 5.71
C VAL A 196 16.75 -3.11 6.91
N ARG A 197 16.38 -1.83 6.96
CA ARG A 197 15.54 -1.25 8.01
C ARG A 197 14.05 -1.34 7.71
N GLU A 198 13.68 -1.95 6.61
CA GLU A 198 12.28 -2.14 6.20
C GLU A 198 11.86 -3.58 6.50
N GLU A 199 10.64 -3.72 7.00
CA GLU A 199 9.94 -4.98 7.20
C GLU A 199 8.77 -5.05 6.23
N VAL A 200 8.70 -6.12 5.44
CA VAL A 200 7.52 -6.40 4.63
C VAL A 200 6.44 -6.96 5.53
N VAL A 201 5.31 -6.27 5.63
CA VAL A 201 4.16 -6.71 6.44
C VAL A 201 3.26 -7.59 5.59
N GLU A 202 2.77 -7.07 4.47
CA GLU A 202 1.82 -7.78 3.59
C GLU A 202 1.77 -7.17 2.19
N VAL A 203 1.28 -7.94 1.22
CA VAL A 203 0.93 -7.47 -0.12
C VAL A 203 -0.58 -7.23 -0.16
N ILE A 204 -0.99 -5.99 -0.42
CA ILE A 204 -2.38 -5.56 -0.46
C ILE A 204 -2.85 -5.52 -1.91
N SER A 205 -3.97 -6.18 -2.20
CA SER A 205 -4.64 -6.04 -3.50
C SER A 205 -5.55 -4.82 -3.51
N GLY A 206 -5.49 -4.04 -4.59
CA GLY A 206 -6.37 -2.90 -4.80
C GLY A 206 -7.81 -3.34 -5.00
N ILE A 207 -8.74 -2.56 -4.48
CA ILE A 207 -10.17 -2.78 -4.64
C ILE A 207 -10.63 -2.04 -5.89
N ILE A 208 -11.12 -2.78 -6.86
CA ILE A 208 -11.65 -2.24 -8.10
C ILE A 208 -13.01 -1.61 -7.80
N LEU A 209 -13.15 -0.32 -8.15
CA LEU A 209 -14.40 0.41 -8.06
C LEU A 209 -15.00 0.51 -9.44
N ASP A 210 -16.26 0.10 -9.57
CA ASP A 210 -17.03 0.23 -10.78
C ASP A 210 -18.15 1.27 -10.58
N ASN A 211 -18.94 1.49 -11.62
CA ASN A 211 -20.10 2.37 -11.50
C ASN A 211 -21.19 1.79 -10.59
N LYS A 212 -21.06 0.59 -10.01
CA LYS A 212 -22.08 -0.03 -9.15
C LYS A 212 -21.67 -0.08 -7.68
N THR A 213 -20.40 0.17 -7.38
CA THR A 213 -19.81 0.00 -6.05
C THR A 213 -19.08 1.25 -5.60
N ALA A 214 -19.14 1.50 -4.31
CA ALA A 214 -18.40 2.55 -3.64
C ALA A 214 -17.92 2.05 -2.28
N LEU A 215 -16.89 2.68 -1.72
CA LEU A 215 -16.33 2.31 -0.42
C LEU A 215 -16.63 3.38 0.61
N HIS A 216 -17.12 2.94 1.76
CA HIS A 216 -17.07 3.74 2.98
C HIS A 216 -15.73 3.51 3.66
N VAL A 217 -14.95 4.57 3.75
CA VAL A 217 -13.63 4.56 4.37
C VAL A 217 -13.67 5.42 5.63
N ARG A 218 -13.00 4.96 6.67
CA ARG A 218 -12.86 5.62 7.97
C ARG A 218 -11.39 5.90 8.26
N ALA A 219 -11.10 7.07 8.81
CA ALA A 219 -9.79 7.41 9.33
C ALA A 219 -9.56 6.74 10.69
N LYS A 220 -8.50 5.95 10.84
CA LYS A 220 -8.08 5.37 12.13
C LYS A 220 -7.41 6.40 13.03
N THR A 221 -6.61 7.27 12.42
CA THR A 221 -5.86 8.34 13.09
C THR A 221 -6.09 9.67 12.39
N ASN A 222 -5.63 10.77 13.00
CA ASN A 222 -5.59 12.05 12.30
C ASN A 222 -4.49 11.99 11.23
N PHE A 223 -4.80 12.31 9.98
CA PHE A 223 -3.82 12.40 8.91
C PHE A 223 -4.25 13.41 7.85
N GLN A 224 -3.31 13.88 7.05
CA GLN A 224 -3.57 14.73 5.90
C GLN A 224 -3.21 13.96 4.63
N SER A 225 -4.15 13.87 3.70
CA SER A 225 -3.93 13.22 2.40
C SER A 225 -4.49 14.10 1.29
N GLN A 226 -3.66 14.36 0.27
CA GLN A 226 -4.03 15.18 -0.89
C GLN A 226 -4.63 16.56 -0.53
N GLY A 227 -4.09 17.18 0.53
CA GLY A 227 -4.57 18.49 1.03
C GLY A 227 -5.77 18.41 1.98
N ILE A 228 -6.46 17.27 2.06
CA ILE A 228 -7.62 17.08 2.95
C ILE A 228 -7.13 16.58 4.31
N THR A 229 -7.45 17.32 5.37
CA THR A 229 -7.19 16.90 6.75
C THR A 229 -8.34 16.06 7.26
N ARG A 230 -8.07 14.81 7.62
CA ARG A 230 -9.05 13.88 8.18
C ARG A 230 -8.75 13.62 9.65
N LYS A 231 -9.78 13.73 10.49
CA LYS A 231 -9.69 13.40 11.93
C LYS A 231 -10.04 11.94 12.15
N ALA A 232 -9.50 11.33 13.20
CA ALA A 232 -9.83 9.96 13.59
C ALA A 232 -11.36 9.79 13.72
N GLY A 233 -11.88 8.70 13.18
CA GLY A 233 -13.30 8.38 13.15
C GLY A 233 -14.10 9.04 12.02
N THR A 234 -13.55 10.04 11.32
CA THR A 234 -14.21 10.64 10.14
C THR A 234 -14.41 9.58 9.06
N GLN A 235 -15.58 9.60 8.41
CA GLN A 235 -15.93 8.68 7.34
C GLN A 235 -16.22 9.45 6.06
N TRP A 236 -15.85 8.88 4.92
CA TRP A 236 -16.15 9.43 3.60
C TRP A 236 -16.46 8.30 2.62
N LEU A 237 -17.02 8.67 1.49
CA LEU A 237 -17.33 7.78 0.38
C LEU A 237 -16.24 7.92 -0.69
N ILE A 238 -15.83 6.80 -1.27
CA ILE A 238 -14.95 6.76 -2.44
C ILE A 238 -15.66 6.02 -3.56
N THR A 239 -15.67 6.63 -4.73
CA THR A 239 -16.37 6.13 -5.91
C THR A 239 -15.41 5.95 -7.09
N ASN A 240 -15.89 5.35 -8.18
CA ASN A 240 -15.14 5.22 -9.43
C ASN A 240 -14.81 6.59 -10.09
N GLU A 241 -15.49 7.68 -9.71
CA GLU A 241 -15.16 9.03 -10.17
C GLU A 241 -13.86 9.55 -9.55
N ASP A 242 -13.55 9.11 -8.31
CA ASP A 242 -12.32 9.50 -7.61
C ASP A 242 -11.14 8.62 -8.07
N THR A 243 -11.37 7.30 -8.13
CA THR A 243 -10.36 6.35 -8.60
C THR A 243 -11.00 5.02 -9.02
N SER A 244 -10.49 4.42 -10.09
CA SER A 244 -10.92 3.10 -10.55
C SER A 244 -10.39 1.96 -9.67
N MET A 245 -9.34 2.21 -8.90
CA MET A 245 -8.73 1.22 -8.01
C MET A 245 -8.23 1.88 -6.74
N TYR A 246 -8.81 1.46 -5.62
CA TYR A 246 -8.50 2.01 -4.32
C TYR A 246 -7.61 1.08 -3.49
N PHE A 247 -6.54 1.64 -2.94
CA PHE A 247 -5.70 0.99 -1.94
C PHE A 247 -5.92 1.72 -0.61
N PRO A 248 -6.54 1.09 0.39
CA PRO A 248 -6.69 1.67 1.72
C PRO A 248 -5.33 1.97 2.30
N ASP A 249 -5.09 3.22 2.65
CA ASP A 249 -3.84 3.62 3.30
C ASP A 249 -3.76 3.06 4.72
N VAL A 250 -2.57 3.14 5.33
CA VAL A 250 -2.28 2.62 6.67
C VAL A 250 -3.21 3.24 7.73
N HIS A 251 -3.51 4.52 7.58
CA HIS A 251 -4.39 5.29 8.47
C HIS A 251 -5.87 5.14 8.13
N GLU A 252 -6.22 4.30 7.17
CA GLU A 252 -7.56 4.13 6.65
C GLU A 252 -8.10 2.73 6.95
N GLU A 253 -9.41 2.64 7.01
CA GLU A 253 -10.15 1.41 7.24
C GLU A 253 -11.36 1.36 6.33
N ILE A 254 -11.56 0.28 5.60
CA ILE A 254 -12.80 0.07 4.87
C ILE A 254 -13.85 -0.42 5.86
N VAL A 255 -14.88 0.39 6.06
CA VAL A 255 -15.99 0.06 6.95
C VAL A 255 -17.04 -0.75 6.21
N ASN A 256 -17.34 -0.37 4.96
CA ASN A 256 -18.40 -0.98 4.19
C ASN A 256 -18.21 -0.80 2.67
N GLN A 257 -18.70 -1.73 1.88
CA GLN A 257 -18.82 -1.60 0.43
C GLN A 257 -20.29 -1.37 0.07
N GLN A 258 -20.60 -0.17 -0.41
CA GLN A 258 -21.93 0.25 -0.78
C GLN A 258 -22.24 -0.10 -2.24
N LYS A 259 -23.45 -0.62 -2.47
CA LYS A 259 -24.00 -0.78 -3.81
C LYS A 259 -24.73 0.51 -4.21
N ARG A 260 -24.68 0.84 -5.50
CA ARG A 260 -25.41 1.96 -6.08
C ARG A 260 -26.90 1.71 -5.99
N ILE A 261 -27.62 2.67 -5.42
CA ILE A 261 -29.07 2.69 -5.40
C ILE A 261 -29.52 3.26 -6.74
N ILE A 262 -30.43 2.56 -7.41
CA ILE A 262 -31.00 2.97 -8.69
C ILE A 262 -32.51 3.07 -8.50
N LEU A 263 -33.06 4.25 -8.70
CA LEU A 263 -34.48 4.55 -8.69
C LEU A 263 -34.96 4.74 -10.14
N LYS A 264 -36.00 4.02 -10.54
CA LYS A 264 -36.69 4.21 -11.82
C LYS A 264 -37.59 5.44 -11.81
N ASP A 265 -38.11 5.84 -12.98
CA ASP A 265 -38.95 7.04 -13.17
C ASP A 265 -40.13 7.17 -12.19
N ASN A 266 -40.70 6.05 -11.74
CA ASN A 266 -41.82 6.02 -10.81
C ASN A 266 -41.44 5.55 -9.40
N GLU A 267 -40.16 5.50 -9.06
CA GLU A 267 -39.67 5.06 -7.75
C GLU A 267 -39.10 6.25 -6.96
N TYR A 268 -39.29 6.23 -5.65
CA TYR A 268 -38.67 7.18 -4.74
C TYR A 268 -38.16 6.48 -3.49
N CYS A 269 -37.23 7.13 -2.81
CA CYS A 269 -36.84 6.75 -1.46
C CYS A 269 -36.74 7.98 -0.57
N VAL A 270 -36.99 7.74 0.72
CA VAL A 270 -36.80 8.72 1.77
C VAL A 270 -35.46 8.45 2.44
N LEU A 271 -34.56 9.40 2.30
CA LEU A 271 -33.26 9.42 2.95
C LEU A 271 -33.39 10.08 4.31
N LYS A 272 -32.89 9.43 5.36
CA LYS A 272 -32.79 9.97 6.72
C LYS A 272 -31.35 10.37 7.02
N ASN A 273 -31.18 11.43 7.81
CA ASN A 273 -29.87 11.97 8.21
C ASN A 273 -28.98 12.35 7.01
N TYR A 274 -29.60 12.90 5.96
CA TYR A 274 -28.91 13.28 4.73
C TYR A 274 -27.80 14.30 5.00
N VAL A 275 -26.74 14.25 4.21
CA VAL A 275 -25.63 15.19 4.31
C VAL A 275 -26.01 16.52 3.67
N ASP A 276 -25.81 17.62 4.40
CA ASP A 276 -25.89 18.96 3.84
C ASP A 276 -24.65 19.21 2.96
N GLU A 277 -24.85 19.58 1.70
CA GLU A 277 -23.75 19.77 0.73
C GLU A 277 -22.91 21.00 1.05
N GLU A 278 -23.47 22.03 1.69
CA GLU A 278 -22.74 23.25 2.05
C GLU A 278 -21.87 23.05 3.30
N LEU A 279 -22.44 22.39 4.32
CA LEU A 279 -21.77 22.17 5.61
C LEU A 279 -20.95 20.88 5.66
N GLY A 280 -21.21 19.94 4.75
CA GLY A 280 -20.60 18.61 4.74
C GLY A 280 -20.99 17.73 5.92
N THR A 281 -22.01 18.11 6.70
CA THR A 281 -22.46 17.42 7.91
C THR A 281 -23.86 16.85 7.77
N ASN A 282 -24.12 15.70 8.42
CA ASN A 282 -25.43 15.06 8.42
C ASN A 282 -26.47 15.88 9.21
N LYS A 283 -27.61 16.18 8.58
CA LYS A 283 -28.78 16.76 9.23
C LYS A 283 -29.54 15.68 10.02
N ARG A 284 -29.11 15.45 11.26
CA ARG A 284 -29.68 14.40 12.12
C ARG A 284 -31.16 14.65 12.40
N GLY A 285 -31.98 13.62 12.21
CA GLY A 285 -33.43 13.66 12.45
C GLY A 285 -34.24 14.18 11.26
N PHE A 286 -33.61 14.72 10.22
CA PHE A 286 -34.29 15.21 9.04
C PHE A 286 -34.36 14.16 7.93
N TYR A 287 -35.36 14.32 7.06
CA TYR A 287 -35.63 13.47 5.91
C TYR A 287 -35.50 14.25 4.60
N LYS A 288 -35.05 13.57 3.54
CA LYS A 288 -34.97 14.09 2.18
C LYS A 288 -35.54 13.06 1.21
N ILE A 289 -36.51 13.45 0.40
CA ILE A 289 -37.08 12.57 -0.63
C ILE A 289 -36.22 12.67 -1.88
N ILE A 290 -35.83 11.52 -2.42
CA ILE A 290 -35.16 11.40 -3.71
C ILE A 290 -36.11 10.68 -4.66
N ARG A 291 -36.45 11.33 -5.78
CA ARG A 291 -37.33 10.81 -6.82
C ARG A 291 -36.49 10.30 -7.98
N GLY A 292 -36.93 9.25 -8.66
CA GLY A 292 -36.29 8.77 -9.87
C GLY A 292 -36.64 9.61 -11.12
N PRO A 293 -35.96 9.37 -12.25
CA PRO A 293 -34.81 8.48 -12.40
C PRO A 293 -33.57 9.04 -11.71
N ALA A 294 -33.01 8.28 -10.77
CA ALA A 294 -31.87 8.73 -9.97
C ALA A 294 -30.97 7.55 -9.60
N SER A 295 -29.68 7.83 -9.50
CA SER A 295 -28.66 6.81 -9.29
C SER A 295 -27.56 7.36 -8.40
N PHE A 296 -27.47 6.86 -7.16
CA PHE A 296 -26.61 7.45 -6.15
C PHE A 296 -26.13 6.41 -5.12
N PHE A 297 -25.17 6.82 -4.30
CA PHE A 297 -24.68 6.05 -3.16
C PHE A 297 -25.06 6.77 -1.86
N LEU A 298 -25.31 6.01 -0.80
CA LEU A 298 -25.50 6.59 0.53
C LEU A 298 -24.17 7.16 1.04
N LYS A 299 -24.17 8.42 1.44
CA LYS A 299 -23.03 9.01 2.15
C LYS A 299 -22.96 8.45 3.58
N PRO A 300 -21.81 8.52 4.25
CA PRO A 300 -21.68 8.04 5.62
C PRO A 300 -22.71 8.67 6.56
N GLY A 301 -23.35 7.84 7.38
CA GLY A 301 -24.39 8.25 8.33
C GLY A 301 -25.80 8.43 7.73
N GLU A 302 -25.94 8.35 6.40
CA GLU A 302 -27.25 8.33 5.75
C GLU A 302 -27.87 6.93 5.80
N SER A 303 -29.19 6.87 5.87
CA SER A 303 -29.94 5.61 5.84
C SER A 303 -31.25 5.77 5.09
N ILE A 304 -31.68 4.74 4.38
CA ILE A 304 -33.01 4.72 3.74
C ILE A 304 -34.04 4.44 4.84
N SER A 305 -34.99 5.36 5.04
CA SER A 305 -36.09 5.19 5.98
C SER A 305 -37.25 4.42 5.35
N SER A 306 -37.57 4.73 4.09
CA SER A 306 -38.62 4.07 3.32
C SER A 306 -38.34 4.20 1.83
N ASN A 307 -38.93 3.29 1.05
CA ASN A 307 -38.93 3.30 -0.40
C ASN A 307 -40.34 3.00 -0.91
N GLY A 308 -40.66 3.51 -2.09
CA GLY A 308 -41.99 3.37 -2.65
C GLY A 308 -42.07 3.74 -4.12
N LYS A 309 -43.28 3.65 -4.67
CA LYS A 309 -43.58 4.09 -6.02
C LYS A 309 -44.47 5.33 -5.99
N SER A 310 -44.32 6.19 -6.99
CA SER A 310 -45.24 7.29 -7.22
C SER A 310 -46.65 6.76 -7.47
N VAL A 311 -47.64 7.55 -7.07
CA VAL A 311 -49.05 7.26 -7.31
C VAL A 311 -49.50 8.14 -8.46
N ILE A 312 -49.72 7.51 -9.61
CA ILE A 312 -50.27 8.18 -10.80
C ILE A 312 -51.80 8.25 -10.65
N LEU A 313 -52.34 9.46 -10.74
CA LEU A 313 -53.77 9.75 -10.69
C LEU A 313 -54.24 10.19 -12.07
N SER A 314 -55.27 9.52 -12.58
CA SER A 314 -56.01 9.99 -13.76
C SER A 314 -56.92 11.17 -13.40
N SER A 315 -57.44 11.89 -14.40
CA SER A 315 -58.35 13.03 -14.18
C SER A 315 -59.60 12.68 -13.37
N ALA A 316 -60.04 11.42 -13.42
CA ALA A 316 -61.18 10.91 -12.66
C ALA A 316 -60.80 10.35 -11.27
N GLU A 317 -59.56 10.53 -10.81
CA GLU A 317 -59.09 10.00 -9.54
C GLU A 317 -58.57 11.09 -8.61
N ALA A 318 -58.70 10.83 -7.30
CA ALA A 318 -58.18 11.68 -6.26
C ALA A 318 -57.67 10.85 -5.08
N LEU A 319 -56.67 11.39 -4.37
CA LEU A 319 -56.20 10.86 -3.10
C LEU A 319 -56.73 11.71 -1.96
N VAL A 320 -57.25 11.04 -0.95
CA VAL A 320 -57.46 11.64 0.37
C VAL A 320 -56.20 11.36 1.17
N LEU A 321 -55.59 12.43 1.63
CA LEU A 321 -54.34 12.43 2.39
C LEU A 321 -54.64 12.86 3.83
N ARG A 322 -53.84 12.38 4.76
CA ARG A 322 -53.87 12.75 6.18
C ARG A 322 -52.46 13.13 6.63
N ALA A 323 -52.31 14.29 7.26
CA ALA A 323 -51.05 14.70 7.87
C ALA A 323 -50.76 13.82 9.10
N THR A 324 -49.60 13.19 9.14
CA THR A 324 -49.06 12.50 10.33
C THR A 324 -48.22 13.45 11.18
N GLU A 325 -47.60 14.45 10.55
CA GLU A 325 -46.84 15.54 11.17
C GLU A 325 -47.29 16.89 10.57
N ASP A 326 -46.91 18.01 11.19
CA ASP A 326 -47.24 19.34 10.67
C ASP A 326 -46.56 19.55 9.31
N TYR A 327 -47.35 19.79 8.26
CA TYR A 327 -46.85 19.81 6.87
C TYR A 327 -47.51 20.91 6.05
N ASN A 328 -46.72 21.85 5.51
CA ASN A 328 -47.18 22.97 4.68
C ASN A 328 -48.37 23.74 5.29
N GLY A 329 -48.30 24.05 6.58
CA GLY A 329 -49.35 24.77 7.31
C GLY A 329 -50.55 23.91 7.72
N ARG A 330 -50.57 22.62 7.37
CA ARG A 330 -51.58 21.66 7.83
C ARG A 330 -51.15 21.04 9.14
N LYS A 331 -52.09 20.96 10.09
CA LYS A 331 -51.82 20.37 11.40
C LYS A 331 -51.91 18.85 11.36
N VAL A 332 -51.24 18.19 12.29
CA VAL A 332 -51.38 16.75 12.52
C VAL A 332 -52.85 16.32 12.53
N GLY A 333 -53.16 15.29 11.73
CA GLY A 333 -54.50 14.72 11.62
C GLY A 333 -55.41 15.37 10.59
N GLU A 334 -55.06 16.55 10.06
CA GLU A 334 -55.83 17.24 9.03
C GLU A 334 -55.86 16.42 7.73
N THR A 335 -57.02 16.39 7.07
CA THR A 335 -57.23 15.63 5.82
C THR A 335 -57.55 16.53 4.64
N TRP A 336 -56.96 16.27 3.49
CA TRP A 336 -57.22 17.02 2.26
C TRP A 336 -57.21 16.11 1.03
N TRP A 337 -57.64 16.67 -0.10
CA TRP A 337 -57.75 15.96 -1.37
C TRP A 337 -56.65 16.44 -2.35
N VAL A 338 -56.08 15.50 -3.09
CA VAL A 338 -55.22 15.75 -4.25
C VAL A 338 -55.89 15.13 -5.46
N TYR A 339 -56.27 15.95 -6.43
CA TYR A 339 -56.98 15.52 -7.64
C TYR A 339 -56.00 15.26 -8.78
N GLY A 340 -56.32 14.30 -9.66
CA GLY A 340 -55.62 14.13 -10.93
C GLY A 340 -56.08 15.13 -12.01
N PRO A 341 -55.41 15.15 -13.18
CA PRO A 341 -54.29 14.30 -13.57
C PRO A 341 -52.99 14.77 -12.91
N ALA A 342 -52.38 13.93 -12.07
CA ALA A 342 -51.19 14.29 -11.31
C ALA A 342 -50.40 13.05 -10.88
N GLU A 343 -49.09 13.21 -10.77
CA GLU A 343 -48.23 12.21 -10.14
C GLU A 343 -47.93 12.64 -8.70
N PHE A 344 -48.39 11.83 -7.75
CA PHE A 344 -48.25 12.11 -6.33
C PHE A 344 -47.11 11.30 -5.71
N TRP A 345 -46.23 11.99 -4.99
CA TRP A 345 -45.07 11.45 -4.30
C TRP A 345 -45.30 11.58 -2.79
N PRO A 346 -45.64 10.51 -2.07
CA PRO A 346 -45.97 10.58 -0.66
C PRO A 346 -44.75 11.01 0.17
N PRO A 347 -44.79 12.16 0.88
CA PRO A 347 -43.77 12.51 1.85
C PRO A 347 -43.96 11.73 3.16
N VAL A 348 -42.96 11.78 4.05
CA VAL A 348 -42.96 11.01 5.31
C VAL A 348 -44.07 11.47 6.25
N GLU A 349 -44.34 12.76 6.21
CA GLU A 349 -45.27 13.51 7.05
C GLU A 349 -46.74 13.33 6.60
N VAL A 350 -46.98 12.56 5.54
CA VAL A 350 -48.32 12.41 4.93
C VAL A 350 -48.64 10.96 4.63
N GLN A 351 -49.76 10.50 5.17
CA GLN A 351 -50.30 9.16 4.91
C GLN A 351 -51.43 9.24 3.87
N ILE A 352 -51.42 8.33 2.90
CA ILE A 352 -52.56 8.13 1.99
C ILE A 352 -53.65 7.38 2.76
N SER A 353 -54.80 8.02 2.99
CA SER A 353 -55.92 7.41 3.71
C SER A 353 -56.85 6.63 2.79
N SER A 354 -57.14 7.16 1.59
CA SER A 354 -57.95 6.46 0.59
C SER A 354 -57.76 7.02 -0.82
N ARG A 355 -57.85 6.16 -1.84
CA ARG A 355 -58.01 6.54 -3.25
C ARG A 355 -59.51 6.59 -3.58
N LYS A 356 -59.93 7.64 -4.27
CA LYS A 356 -61.34 7.88 -4.65
C LYS A 356 -61.44 8.14 -6.15
N SER A 357 -62.48 7.60 -6.77
CA SER A 357 -62.84 7.90 -8.15
C SER A 357 -63.96 8.94 -8.17
N ALA A 358 -64.00 9.76 -9.22
CA ALA A 358 -65.11 10.68 -9.47
C ALA A 358 -66.41 9.88 -9.61
N PHE A 359 -67.48 10.36 -8.97
CA PHE A 359 -68.78 9.70 -9.08
C PHE A 359 -69.49 10.09 -10.39
N LEU A 360 -69.18 11.28 -10.92
CA LEU A 360 -69.67 11.77 -12.20
C LEU A 360 -68.51 12.33 -13.01
N VAL A 361 -68.42 11.89 -14.26
CA VAL A 361 -67.42 12.31 -15.23
C VAL A 361 -68.14 12.85 -16.46
N ILE A 362 -67.87 14.10 -16.80
CA ILE A 362 -68.38 14.75 -18.02
C ILE A 362 -67.17 15.08 -18.89
N GLU A 363 -66.72 14.08 -19.66
CA GLU A 363 -65.51 14.18 -20.49
C GLU A 363 -65.51 15.35 -21.46
N PRO A 364 -66.61 15.68 -22.18
CA PRO A 364 -66.61 16.80 -23.14
C PRO A 364 -66.35 18.17 -22.50
N LEU A 365 -66.63 18.31 -21.20
CA LEU A 365 -66.43 19.55 -20.44
C LEU A 365 -65.24 19.47 -19.49
N ASN A 366 -64.53 18.34 -19.45
CA ASN A 366 -63.44 18.05 -18.53
C ASN A 366 -63.84 18.28 -17.04
N LEU A 367 -65.09 17.96 -16.70
CA LEU A 367 -65.66 18.12 -15.35
C LEU A 367 -65.71 16.78 -14.63
N TYR A 368 -65.07 16.71 -13.46
CA TYR A 368 -65.03 15.52 -12.61
C TYR A 368 -65.55 15.89 -11.22
N LEU A 369 -66.65 15.25 -10.80
CA LEU A 369 -67.25 15.50 -9.49
C LEU A 369 -66.93 14.34 -8.53
N PHE A 370 -66.33 14.69 -7.39
CA PHE A 370 -65.89 13.72 -6.38
C PHE A 370 -66.78 13.68 -5.14
N ARG A 371 -67.59 14.72 -4.92
CA ARG A 371 -68.48 14.84 -3.75
C ARG A 371 -69.95 14.83 -4.20
N PRO A 372 -70.66 13.71 -4.02
CA PRO A 372 -72.07 13.63 -4.41
C PRO A 372 -72.94 14.60 -3.63
N THR A 373 -72.61 14.87 -2.36
CA THR A 373 -73.38 15.76 -1.48
C THR A 373 -73.51 17.18 -2.02
N LEU A 374 -72.41 17.78 -2.51
CA LEU A 374 -72.44 19.13 -3.08
C LEU A 374 -73.22 19.19 -4.40
N PHE A 375 -73.13 18.14 -5.21
CA PHE A 375 -73.90 18.07 -6.46
C PHE A 375 -75.40 17.96 -6.19
N PHE A 376 -75.83 17.08 -5.29
CA PHE A 376 -77.24 16.98 -4.93
C PHE A 376 -77.78 18.27 -4.32
N LEU A 377 -76.98 18.96 -3.50
CA LEU A 377 -77.37 20.24 -2.90
C LEU A 377 -77.50 21.36 -3.95
N ALA A 378 -76.55 21.43 -4.89
CA ALA A 378 -76.61 22.38 -6.01
C ALA A 378 -77.74 22.05 -6.99
N TRP A 379 -78.00 20.78 -7.27
CA TRP A 379 -79.12 20.33 -8.10
C TRP A 379 -80.47 20.63 -7.45
N LEU A 380 -80.57 20.42 -6.13
CA LEU A 380 -81.76 20.76 -5.36
C LEU A 380 -82.00 22.28 -5.32
N LEU A 381 -80.94 23.08 -5.13
CA LEU A 381 -81.03 24.55 -5.25
C LEU A 381 -81.41 25.00 -6.66
N PHE A 382 -80.87 24.37 -7.70
CA PHE A 382 -81.24 24.66 -9.09
C PHE A 382 -82.70 24.32 -9.35
N LEU A 383 -83.21 23.18 -8.86
CA LEU A 383 -84.62 22.84 -8.97
C LEU A 383 -85.50 23.87 -8.25
N VAL A 384 -85.16 24.25 -7.02
CA VAL A 384 -85.90 25.27 -6.27
C VAL A 384 -85.93 26.60 -7.03
N PHE A 385 -84.79 27.04 -7.58
CA PHE A 385 -84.70 28.27 -8.35
C PHE A 385 -85.46 28.19 -9.69
N PHE A 386 -85.39 27.05 -10.37
CA PHE A 386 -86.11 26.79 -11.62
C PHE A 386 -87.62 26.83 -11.41
N PHE A 387 -88.12 26.19 -10.34
CA PHE A 387 -89.54 26.25 -9.99
C PHE A 387 -89.98 27.64 -9.51
N TYR A 388 -89.10 28.41 -8.85
CA TYR A 388 -89.40 29.78 -8.42
C TYR A 388 -89.47 30.79 -9.59
N LEU A 389 -88.72 30.56 -10.68
CA LEU A 389 -88.77 31.42 -11.87
C LEU A 389 -89.92 31.12 -12.83
N TRP A 390 -90.60 29.99 -12.64
CA TRP A 390 -91.72 29.53 -13.46
C TRP A 390 -93.07 29.55 -12.73
N MET A 391 -93.09 30.04 -11.48
CA MET A 391 -94.26 30.52 -10.76
C MET A 391 -94.31 32.05 -10.88
#